data_AF-A0AAV4AWJ8-F1
#
_entry.id   AF-A0AAV4AWJ8-F1
#
_cell.length_a   1.000
_cell.length_b   1.000
_cell.length_c   1.000
_cell.angle_alpha   90.00
_cell.angle_beta   90.00
_cell.angle_gamma   90.00
#
_symmetry.space_group_name_H-M   'P 1'
#
loop_
_entity.id
_entity.type
_entity.pdbx_description
1 polymer ?
#
loop_
_entity_poly.entity_id
_entity_poly.type
_entity_poly.pdbx_seq_one_letter_code
_entity_poly.pdbx_strand_id
1 'polypeptide(L)'
;MQVLEARWRLLGHVLRRDRNIPANKAMLFYFSDNKRARRRPQTTLPITLNNDLKKLVATKLELTTQTDLDTLRLIAEDRPKWNALVAEIRKTAEAARSDVLLADGSNNNIKRERGRERPNSEACDALILCVC
;
A
#
# COMPACT_ATOMS: atom_id res chain seq x y z
N MET A 1 -4.72 0.12 16.18
CA MET A 1 -4.28 0.49 14.80
C MET A 1 -4.78 1.90 14.44
N GLN A 2 -4.27 2.94 15.09
CA GLN A 2 -4.91 4.27 15.08
C GLN A 2 -4.72 5.04 13.76
N VAL A 3 -3.56 4.89 13.10
CA VAL A 3 -3.23 5.62 11.87
C VAL A 3 -4.13 5.20 10.69
N LEU A 4 -4.48 3.93 10.58
CA LEU A 4 -5.37 3.42 9.53
C LEU A 4 -6.76 4.06 9.68
N GLU A 5 -7.33 3.98 10.88
CA GLU A 5 -8.67 4.52 11.12
C GLU A 5 -8.72 6.04 10.89
N ALA A 6 -7.72 6.78 11.37
CA ALA A 6 -7.61 8.23 11.15
C ALA A 6 -7.56 8.58 9.66
N ARG A 7 -6.80 7.83 8.86
CA ARG A 7 -6.71 8.00 7.40
C ARG A 7 -8.07 7.82 6.73
N TRP A 8 -8.78 6.75 7.07
CA TRP A 8 -10.09 6.48 6.50
C TRP A 8 -11.16 7.47 6.99
N ARG A 9 -11.08 7.94 8.24
CA ARG A 9 -11.97 9.01 8.74
C ARG A 9 -11.74 10.32 8.00
N LEU A 10 -10.47 10.69 7.75
CA LEU A 10 -10.12 11.87 6.95
C LEU A 10 -10.63 11.74 5.52
N LEU A 11 -10.38 10.61 4.86
CA LEU A 11 -10.87 10.37 3.51
C LEU A 11 -12.39 10.49 3.44
N GLY A 12 -13.11 9.80 4.32
CA GLY A 12 -14.57 9.87 4.37
C GLY A 12 -15.08 11.29 4.64
N HIS A 13 -14.34 12.11 5.40
CA HIS A 13 -14.66 13.52 5.56
C HIS A 13 -14.50 14.29 4.24
N VAL A 14 -13.37 14.15 3.56
CA VAL A 14 -13.10 14.81 2.26
C VAL A 14 -14.15 14.43 1.22
N LEU A 15 -14.48 13.14 1.11
CA LEU A 15 -15.43 12.63 0.12
C LEU A 15 -16.86 13.17 0.31
N ARG A 16 -17.25 13.48 1.56
CA ARG A 16 -18.56 14.06 1.90
C ARG A 16 -18.63 15.57 1.77
N ARG A 17 -17.50 16.25 1.54
CA ARG A 17 -17.45 17.69 1.32
C ARG A 17 -17.67 18.02 -0.16
N ASP A 18 -17.93 19.30 -0.42
CA ASP A 18 -18.07 19.84 -1.78
C ASP A 18 -16.88 19.43 -2.68
N ARG A 19 -17.16 19.09 -3.93
CA ARG A 19 -16.15 18.70 -4.93
C ARG A 19 -15.15 19.83 -5.23
N ASN A 20 -15.54 21.08 -4.98
CA ASN A 20 -14.73 22.26 -5.27
C ASN A 20 -13.63 22.54 -4.24
N ILE A 21 -13.60 21.83 -3.11
CA ILE A 21 -12.51 22.00 -2.14
C ILE A 21 -11.17 21.52 -2.70
N PRO A 22 -10.04 22.11 -2.29
CA PRO A 22 -8.72 21.73 -2.77
C PRO A 22 -8.42 20.23 -2.61
N ALA A 23 -8.86 19.61 -1.51
CA ALA A 23 -8.62 18.19 -1.26
C ALA A 23 -9.34 17.27 -2.26
N ASN A 24 -10.59 17.59 -2.62
CA ASN A 24 -11.32 16.83 -3.64
C ASN A 24 -10.73 17.06 -5.03
N LYS A 25 -10.34 18.30 -5.37
CA LYS A 25 -9.65 18.62 -6.62
C LYS A 25 -8.33 17.87 -6.75
N ALA A 26 -7.55 17.78 -5.67
CA ALA A 26 -6.29 17.03 -5.65
C ALA A 26 -6.51 15.53 -5.88
N MET A 27 -7.55 14.94 -5.28
CA MET A 27 -7.92 13.54 -5.52
C MET A 27 -8.35 13.30 -6.96
N LEU A 28 -9.19 14.17 -7.52
CA LEU A 28 -9.60 14.09 -8.93
C LEU A 28 -8.41 14.21 -9.87
N PHE A 29 -7.52 15.17 -9.60
CA PHE A 29 -6.30 15.39 -10.38
C PHE A 29 -5.43 14.13 -10.41
N TYR A 30 -5.24 13.48 -9.25
CA TYR A 30 -4.47 12.25 -9.14
C TYR A 30 -4.97 11.12 -10.05
N PHE A 31 -6.29 10.94 -10.19
CA PHE A 31 -6.86 9.91 -11.06
C PHE A 31 -7.03 10.36 -12.52
N SER A 32 -7.00 11.67 -12.79
CA SER A 32 -7.06 12.22 -14.15
C SER A 32 -5.71 12.18 -14.87
N ASP A 33 -4.60 12.23 -14.12
CA ASP A 33 -3.27 12.23 -14.70
C ASP A 33 -2.86 10.80 -15.10
N ASN A 34 -3.18 10.45 -16.35
CA ASN A 34 -2.83 9.16 -16.97
C ASN A 34 -1.31 8.96 -17.13
N LYS A 35 -0.49 9.97 -16.83
CA LYS A 35 0.96 9.90 -16.98
C LYS A 35 1.62 9.66 -15.63
N ARG A 36 1.58 8.40 -15.18
CA ARG A 36 2.50 7.92 -14.12
C ARG A 36 3.93 8.01 -14.65
N ALA A 37 4.55 9.17 -14.51
CA ALA A 37 5.97 9.33 -14.75
C ALA A 37 6.71 8.31 -13.89
N ARG A 38 7.42 7.40 -14.56
CA ARG A 38 8.05 6.21 -13.98
C ARG A 38 9.23 6.60 -13.12
N ARG A 39 9.01 7.15 -11.92
CA ARG A 39 10.08 7.51 -10.97
C ARG A 39 9.61 7.30 -9.53
N ARG A 40 10.34 6.42 -8.82
CA ARG A 40 10.24 6.03 -7.39
C ARG A 40 8.89 5.42 -6.97
N PRO A 41 8.88 4.36 -6.14
CA PRO A 41 7.64 3.88 -5.53
C PRO A 41 6.95 5.04 -4.81
N GLN A 42 5.77 5.43 -5.29
CA GLN A 42 4.99 6.47 -4.66
C GLN A 42 4.25 5.88 -3.46
N THR A 43 4.55 6.36 -2.27
CA THR A 43 3.76 6.10 -1.05
C THR A 43 2.64 7.14 -0.93
N THR A 44 1.93 7.40 -2.04
CA THR A 44 0.85 8.38 -2.03
C THR A 44 -0.37 7.83 -1.30
N LEU A 45 -1.18 8.74 -0.75
CA LEU A 45 -2.40 8.41 -0.03
C LEU A 45 -3.31 7.46 -0.83
N PRO A 46 -3.59 7.67 -2.13
CA PRO A 46 -4.42 6.76 -2.93
C PRO A 46 -3.86 5.34 -3.05
N ILE A 47 -2.54 5.18 -3.19
CA ILE A 47 -1.88 3.86 -3.26
C ILE A 47 -2.05 3.12 -1.94
N THR A 48 -1.85 3.82 -0.84
CA THR A 48 -1.97 3.23 0.50
C THR A 48 -3.41 2.80 0.78
N LEU A 49 -4.39 3.63 0.39
CA LEU A 49 -5.82 3.32 0.48
C LEU A 49 -6.21 2.13 -0.40
N ASN A 50 -5.70 2.06 -1.64
CA ASN A 50 -5.95 0.94 -2.54
C ASN A 50 -5.38 -0.38 -1.96
N ASN A 51 -4.21 -0.33 -1.34
CA ASN A 51 -3.63 -1.49 -0.66
C ASN A 51 -4.44 -1.93 0.56
N ASP A 52 -5.02 -0.99 1.30
CA ASP A 52 -5.93 -1.28 2.41
C ASP A 52 -7.21 -1.98 1.89
N LEU A 53 -7.77 -1.52 0.75
CA LEU A 53 -8.92 -2.15 0.11
C LEU A 53 -8.63 -3.55 -0.43
N LYS A 54 -7.49 -3.75 -1.10
CA LYS A 54 -7.10 -5.06 -1.66
C LYS A 54 -6.97 -6.17 -0.63
N LYS A 55 -6.79 -5.83 0.64
CA LYS A 55 -6.77 -6.80 1.73
C LYS A 55 -8.16 -7.34 2.06
N LEU A 56 -9.22 -6.59 1.74
CA LEU A 56 -10.60 -7.04 1.92
C LEU A 56 -10.92 -8.13 0.89
N VAL A 57 -10.83 -9.39 1.31
CA VAL A 57 -11.16 -10.55 0.45
C VAL A 57 -12.64 -10.52 0.02
N ALA A 58 -13.52 -9.96 0.87
CA ALA A 58 -14.96 -9.93 0.64
C ALA A 58 -15.43 -8.84 -0.32
N THR A 59 -14.62 -7.79 -0.56
CA THR A 59 -15.05 -6.61 -1.32
C THR A 59 -14.08 -6.36 -2.47
N LYS A 60 -14.56 -6.48 -3.72
CA LYS A 60 -13.80 -6.13 -4.94
C LYS A 60 -13.71 -4.62 -5.16
N LEU A 61 -13.60 -3.84 -4.10
CA LEU A 61 -13.42 -2.40 -4.20
C LEU A 61 -11.97 -2.13 -4.53
N GLU A 62 -11.73 -1.40 -5.60
CA GLU A 62 -10.42 -0.88 -5.95
C GLU A 62 -10.47 0.65 -5.93
N LEU A 63 -9.31 1.28 -5.83
CA LEU A 63 -9.19 2.73 -5.94
C LEU A 63 -8.13 3.04 -7.00
N THR A 64 -8.48 2.80 -8.26
CA THR A 64 -7.55 2.93 -9.40
C THR A 64 -7.97 4.01 -10.38
N THR A 65 -9.27 4.19 -10.57
CA THR A 65 -9.86 5.11 -11.52
C THR A 65 -10.71 6.18 -10.82
N GLN A 66 -11.11 7.20 -11.58
CA GLN A 66 -12.06 8.19 -11.09
C GLN A 66 -13.45 7.58 -10.82
N THR A 67 -13.86 6.58 -11.61
CA THR A 67 -15.13 5.85 -11.38
C THR A 67 -15.12 5.16 -10.02
N ASP A 68 -14.00 4.54 -9.66
CA ASP A 68 -13.81 3.93 -8.34
C ASP A 68 -13.91 4.95 -7.20
N LEU A 69 -13.39 6.16 -7.42
CA LEU A 69 -13.52 7.25 -6.45
C LEU A 69 -14.97 7.67 -6.24
N ASP A 70 -15.77 7.72 -7.32
CA ASP A 70 -17.18 8.07 -7.24
C ASP A 70 -18.03 6.94 -6.61
N THR A 71 -17.71 5.66 -6.84
CA THR A 71 -18.36 4.57 -6.10
C THR A 71 -18.03 4.62 -4.61
N LEU A 72 -16.78 4.93 -4.26
CA LEU A 72 -16.37 5.10 -2.87
C LEU A 72 -17.06 6.29 -2.21
N ARG A 73 -17.38 7.35 -2.95
CA ARG A 73 -18.20 8.48 -2.47
C ARG A 73 -19.62 8.06 -2.10
N LEU A 74 -20.28 7.26 -2.94
CA LEU A 74 -21.62 6.74 -2.64
C LEU A 74 -21.63 5.95 -1.33
N ILE A 75 -20.57 5.17 -1.07
CA ILE A 75 -20.41 4.45 0.20
C ILE A 75 -20.12 5.42 1.36
N ALA A 76 -19.35 6.48 1.13
CA ALA A 76 -18.98 7.46 2.15
C ALA A 76 -20.13 8.36 2.61
N GLU A 77 -21.09 8.66 1.73
CA GLU A 77 -22.31 9.39 2.06
C GLU A 77 -23.17 8.62 3.06
N ASP A 78 -23.27 7.30 2.87
CA ASP A 78 -23.91 6.39 3.80
C ASP A 78 -23.00 6.13 5.02
N ARG A 79 -23.22 6.91 6.09
CA ARG A 79 -22.43 6.83 7.32
C ARG A 79 -22.33 5.42 7.93
N PRO A 80 -23.42 4.66 8.09
CA PRO A 80 -23.30 3.30 8.64
C PRO A 80 -22.53 2.37 7.70
N LYS A 81 -22.75 2.43 6.37
CA LYS A 81 -21.94 1.64 5.43
C LYS A 81 -20.46 2.00 5.47
N TRP A 82 -20.13 3.30 5.55
CA TRP A 82 -18.75 3.76 5.69
C TRP A 82 -18.09 3.23 6.96
N ASN A 83 -18.78 3.32 8.10
CA ASN A 83 -18.23 2.84 9.36
C ASN A 83 -18.03 1.32 9.37
N ALA A 84 -18.96 0.56 8.77
CA ALA A 84 -18.82 -0.88 8.60
C ALA A 84 -17.60 -1.22 7.74
N LEU A 85 -17.42 -0.54 6.60
CA LEU A 85 -16.24 -0.71 5.74
C LEU A 85 -14.94 -0.47 6.52
N VAL A 86 -14.85 0.64 7.26
CA VAL A 86 -13.63 0.96 8.05
C VAL A 86 -13.39 -0.07 9.15
N ALA A 87 -14.43 -0.58 9.79
CA ALA A 87 -14.32 -1.63 10.79
C ALA A 87 -13.79 -2.95 10.20
N GLU A 88 -14.25 -3.34 9.00
CA GLU A 88 -13.74 -4.51 8.30
C GLU A 88 -12.26 -4.34 7.92
N ILE A 89 -11.87 -3.19 7.37
CA ILE A 89 -10.45 -2.91 7.04
C ILE A 89 -9.57 -3.03 8.29
N ARG A 90 -10.05 -2.49 9.43
CA ARG A 90 -9.33 -2.59 10.70
C ARG A 90 -9.17 -4.06 11.12
N LYS A 91 -10.25 -4.84 11.10
CA LYS A 91 -10.25 -6.25 11.49
C LYS A 91 -9.29 -7.08 10.62
N THR A 92 -9.34 -6.88 9.30
CA THR A 92 -8.43 -7.57 8.37
C THR A 92 -6.97 -7.19 8.62
N ALA A 93 -6.70 -5.91 8.88
CA ALA A 93 -5.34 -5.47 9.16
C ALA A 93 -4.82 -5.99 10.52
N GLU A 94 -5.70 -6.18 11.51
CA GLU A 94 -5.37 -6.80 12.81
C GLU A 94 -5.02 -8.28 12.64
N ALA A 95 -5.82 -9.03 11.88
CA ALA A 95 -5.53 -10.43 11.55
C ALA A 95 -4.19 -10.59 10.81
N ALA A 96 -3.89 -9.70 9.84
CA ALA A 96 -2.62 -9.72 9.14
C ALA A 96 -1.41 -9.44 10.07
N ARG A 97 -1.60 -8.75 11.20
CA ARG A 97 -0.52 -8.56 12.19
C ARG A 97 -0.33 -9.77 13.09
N SER A 98 -1.40 -10.47 13.47
CA SER A 98 -1.28 -11.69 14.28
C SER A 98 -0.54 -12.80 13.53
N ASP A 99 -0.77 -12.93 12.22
CA ASP A 99 -0.10 -13.96 11.41
C ASP A 99 1.42 -13.76 11.32
N VAL A 100 1.88 -12.50 11.26
CA VAL A 100 3.31 -12.16 11.23
C VAL A 100 4.01 -12.49 12.56
N LEU A 101 3.32 -12.31 13.70
CA LEU A 101 3.87 -12.64 15.02
C LEU A 101 4.02 -14.16 15.23
N LEU A 102 3.18 -14.97 14.59
CA LEU A 102 3.32 -16.43 14.64
C LEU A 102 4.47 -16.94 13.75
N ALA A 103 4.79 -16.23 12.66
CA ALA A 103 5.86 -16.61 11.74
C ALA A 103 7.27 -16.30 12.27
N ASP A 104 7.44 -15.28 13.11
CA ASP A 104 8.75 -14.86 13.65
C ASP A 104 9.22 -15.72 14.84
N GLY A 105 8.32 -16.52 15.43
CA GLY A 105 8.65 -17.43 16.54
C GLY A 105 9.40 -18.71 16.15
N SER A 106 9.56 -19.01 14.85
CA SER A 106 10.12 -20.30 14.39
C SER A 106 11.60 -20.26 14.00
N ASN A 107 12.29 -19.11 14.04
CA ASN A 107 13.63 -18.97 13.45
C ASN A 107 14.78 -18.76 14.45
N ASN A 108 14.69 -19.38 15.63
CA ASN A 108 15.75 -19.38 16.65
C ASN A 108 16.34 -20.78 16.89
N ASN A 109 16.66 -21.51 15.83
CA ASN A 109 17.68 -22.55 15.91
C ASN A 109 18.21 -22.90 14.52
N ILE A 110 19.46 -23.36 14.43
CA ILE A 110 20.21 -23.72 13.22
C ILE A 110 21.05 -22.57 12.62
N LYS A 111 22.11 -22.20 13.34
CA LYS A 111 23.44 -22.03 12.72
C LYS A 111 24.50 -22.67 13.62
N ARG A 112 24.55 -24.00 13.60
CA ARG A 112 25.76 -24.76 13.96
C ARG A 112 26.37 -25.31 12.68
N GLU A 113 27.57 -24.79 12.42
CA GLU A 113 28.68 -25.41 11.69
C GLU A 113 28.48 -25.84 10.22
N ARG A 114 29.23 -25.17 9.34
CA ARG A 114 30.13 -25.87 8.41
C ARG A 114 31.15 -24.89 7.84
N GLY A 115 32.41 -25.06 8.23
CA GLY A 115 33.54 -24.61 7.43
C GLY A 115 33.66 -25.47 6.17
N ARG A 116 34.08 -24.85 5.07
CA ARG A 116 34.93 -25.47 4.04
C ARG A 116 35.55 -24.38 3.17
N GLU A 117 36.82 -24.55 2.88
CA GLU A 117 37.75 -23.61 2.27
C GLU A 117 37.37 -23.17 0.85
N ARG A 118 37.82 -21.97 0.44
CA ARG A 118 37.95 -21.60 -0.97
C ARG A 118 39.40 -21.83 -1.40
N PRO A 119 39.66 -22.65 -2.43
CA PRO A 119 40.92 -22.55 -3.15
C PRO A 119 40.86 -21.43 -4.20
N ASN A 120 42.08 -20.97 -4.49
CA ASN A 120 42.51 -19.82 -5.26
C ASN A 120 42.72 -20.20 -6.75
N SER A 121 42.17 -19.42 -7.67
CA SER A 121 42.57 -19.13 -9.06
C SER A 121 41.32 -18.52 -9.73
N GLU A 122 41.34 -17.51 -10.59
CA GLU A 122 42.33 -17.05 -11.55
C GLU A 122 41.91 -15.65 -12.00
N ALA A 123 42.90 -14.82 -12.33
CA ALA A 123 42.71 -13.48 -12.86
C ALA A 123 41.99 -13.50 -14.20
N CYS A 124 40.97 -12.64 -14.35
CA CYS A 124 40.56 -12.13 -15.65
C CYS A 124 40.38 -10.61 -15.52
N ASP A 125 41.52 -9.93 -15.56
CA ASP A 125 41.59 -8.55 -16.05
C ASP A 125 41.07 -8.53 -17.49
N ALA A 126 39.99 -7.80 -17.73
CA ALA A 126 39.59 -7.39 -19.07
C ALA A 126 39.00 -5.98 -18.99
N LEU A 127 39.89 -5.01 -19.16
CA LEU A 127 39.72 -3.76 -19.91
C LEU A 127 38.27 -3.41 -20.30
N ILE A 128 37.70 -2.41 -19.64
CA ILE A 128 36.78 -1.47 -20.29
C ILE A 128 37.31 -0.05 -20.06
N LEU A 129 38.14 0.37 -21.01
CA LEU A 129 38.32 1.76 -21.39
C LEU A 129 36.94 2.32 -21.79
N CYS A 130 36.49 3.38 -21.13
CA CYS A 130 35.60 4.33 -21.77
C CYS A 130 36.21 5.72 -21.61
N VAL A 131 36.58 6.23 -22.78
CA VAL A 131 37.25 7.49 -23.09
C VAL A 131 36.34 8.68 -22.78
N CYS A 132 37.00 9.79 -22.44
CA CYS A 132 36.45 11.13 -22.26
C CYS A 132 35.65 11.66 -23.46
#